data_AF-A0A0W1ADL1-F1
#
_entry.id   AF-A0A0W1ADL1-F1
#
_cell.length_a   1.000
_cell.length_b   1.000
_cell.length_c   1.000
_cell.angle_alpha   90.00
_cell.angle_beta   90.00
_cell.angle_gamma   90.00
#
_symmetry.space_group_name_H-M   'P 1'
#
loop_
_entity.id
_entity.type
_entity.pdbx_description
1 polymer ?
#
loop_
_entity_poly.entity_id
_entity_poly.type
_entity_poly.pdbx_seq_one_letter_code
_entity_poly.pdbx_strand_id
1 'polypeptide(L)'
;MNQIIKNKFVYTSFLIGAVSFHASFAASIERIFEVNKPVDLVNTTGLPLKMVCEIRASSTQTHYVSISILNGKGVYNGTSFKRGDFMTSALTNLQQVILSADAVTQARITNTGPANLKAICEY
;
A
#
# COMPACT_ATOMS: atom_id res chain seq x y z
N MET A 1 -72.61 33.08 -0.68
CA MET A 1 -72.04 34.18 0.10
C MET A 1 -70.67 33.73 0.59
N ASN A 2 -69.65 34.57 0.39
CA ASN A 2 -68.31 34.56 1.01
C ASN A 2 -67.14 33.73 0.44
N GLN A 3 -66.22 34.52 -0.14
CA GLN A 3 -64.75 34.52 -0.07
C GLN A 3 -63.95 33.64 -1.03
N ILE A 4 -63.52 34.27 -2.14
CA ILE A 4 -62.47 33.81 -3.04
C ILE A 4 -61.10 34.31 -2.51
N ILE A 5 -60.35 33.35 -1.96
CA ILE A 5 -58.91 33.06 -2.13
C ILE A 5 -57.92 34.25 -2.03
N LYS A 6 -57.27 34.37 -0.86
CA LYS A 6 -55.91 34.89 -0.73
C LYS A 6 -54.93 33.75 -1.01
N ASN A 7 -54.10 33.84 -2.03
CA ASN A 7 -52.94 32.93 -2.14
C ASN A 7 -51.70 33.75 -2.50
N LYS A 8 -50.86 34.00 -1.48
CA LYS A 8 -49.57 34.67 -1.63
C LYS A 8 -48.60 33.65 -2.21
N PHE A 9 -48.06 33.96 -3.38
CA PHE A 9 -47.02 33.21 -4.06
C PHE A 9 -45.74 33.25 -3.23
N VAL A 10 -45.41 32.15 -2.54
CA VAL A 10 -44.14 31.98 -1.82
C VAL A 10 -43.15 31.33 -2.78
N TYR A 11 -42.20 32.11 -3.29
CA TYR A 11 -41.11 31.61 -4.12
C TYR A 11 -40.16 30.76 -3.28
N THR A 12 -40.11 29.47 -3.59
CA THR A 12 -39.22 28.48 -3.00
C THR A 12 -37.85 28.61 -3.66
N SER A 13 -36.85 29.07 -2.91
CA SER A 13 -35.46 29.13 -3.38
C SER A 13 -34.81 27.75 -3.23
N PHE A 14 -34.51 27.09 -4.35
CA PHE A 14 -33.83 25.79 -4.39
C PHE A 14 -32.31 26.00 -4.31
N LEU A 15 -31.71 25.71 -3.15
CA LEU A 15 -30.26 25.71 -2.95
C LEU A 15 -29.68 24.42 -3.52
N ILE A 16 -29.05 24.51 -4.69
CA ILE A 16 -28.28 23.41 -5.29
C ILE A 16 -26.94 23.34 -4.55
N GLY A 17 -26.85 22.44 -3.56
CA GLY A 17 -25.59 22.10 -2.90
C GLY A 17 -24.67 21.36 -3.86
N ALA A 18 -23.54 21.96 -4.21
CA ALA A 18 -22.49 21.31 -4.96
C ALA A 18 -21.86 20.20 -4.10
N VAL A 19 -22.16 18.94 -4.42
CA VAL A 19 -21.47 17.78 -3.86
C VAL A 19 -20.08 17.69 -4.50
N SER A 20 -19.06 18.15 -3.78
CA SER A 20 -17.66 17.93 -4.14
C SER A 20 -17.29 16.48 -3.87
N PHE A 21 -17.28 15.66 -4.93
CA PHE A 21 -16.71 14.32 -4.90
C PHE A 21 -15.18 14.43 -4.79
N HIS A 22 -14.63 14.28 -3.59
CA HIS A 22 -13.20 14.10 -3.41
C HIS A 22 -12.84 12.66 -3.81
N ALA A 23 -12.25 12.51 -4.99
CA ALA A 23 -11.61 11.27 -5.38
C ALA A 23 -10.30 11.13 -4.58
N SER A 24 -10.31 10.32 -3.52
CA SER A 24 -9.09 9.93 -2.80
C SER A 24 -8.31 8.95 -3.68
N PHE A 25 -7.31 9.43 -4.40
CA PHE A 25 -6.35 8.57 -5.07
C PHE A 25 -5.51 7.88 -4.00
N ALA A 26 -5.74 6.59 -3.75
CA ALA A 26 -4.81 5.76 -3.01
C ALA A 26 -3.48 5.79 -3.78
N ALA A 27 -2.44 6.36 -3.18
CA ALA A 27 -1.15 6.41 -3.84
C ALA A 27 -0.51 5.00 -3.79
N SER A 28 0.01 4.53 -4.93
CA SER A 28 0.71 3.26 -5.01
C SER A 28 2.22 3.50 -5.06
N ILE A 29 2.98 2.62 -4.41
CA ILE A 29 4.44 2.64 -4.45
C ILE A 29 4.92 1.47 -5.27
N GLU A 30 5.67 1.77 -6.32
CA GLU A 30 6.34 0.74 -7.12
C GLU A 30 7.81 0.62 -6.75
N ARG A 31 8.30 -0.63 -6.66
CA ARG A 31 9.70 -0.94 -6.43
C ARG A 31 10.16 -2.09 -7.32
N ILE A 32 11.34 -1.96 -7.92
CA ILE A 32 11.98 -3.00 -8.73
C ILE A 32 13.13 -3.58 -7.92
N PHE A 33 13.18 -4.90 -7.80
CA PHE A 33 14.25 -5.66 -7.18
C PHE A 33 15.01 -6.40 -8.28
N GLU A 34 16.13 -5.81 -8.68
CA GLU A 34 17.05 -6.43 -9.64
C GLU A 34 17.75 -7.65 -9.02
N VAL A 35 18.07 -8.63 -9.88
CA VAL A 35 18.74 -9.86 -9.45
C VAL A 35 20.07 -9.55 -8.76
N ASN A 36 20.25 -10.11 -7.56
CA ASN A 36 21.43 -10.00 -6.71
C ASN A 36 21.84 -8.56 -6.35
N LYS A 37 20.95 -7.57 -6.53
CA LYS A 37 21.20 -6.19 -6.10
C LYS A 37 20.40 -5.89 -4.82
N PRO A 38 21.07 -5.63 -3.68
CA PRO A 38 20.38 -5.28 -2.45
C PRO A 38 19.74 -3.90 -2.57
N VAL A 39 18.52 -3.78 -2.03
CA VAL A 39 17.77 -2.53 -1.93
C VAL A 39 17.41 -2.30 -0.47
N ASP A 40 17.76 -1.12 0.05
CA ASP A 40 17.38 -0.71 1.40
C ASP A 40 16.04 0.03 1.35
N LEU A 41 15.07 -0.49 2.12
CA LEU A 41 13.77 0.12 2.32
C LEU A 41 13.68 0.67 3.73
N VAL A 42 13.16 1.89 3.87
CA VAL A 42 12.98 2.57 5.14
C VAL A 42 11.55 3.07 5.23
N ASN A 43 10.88 2.83 6.35
CA ASN A 43 9.63 3.50 6.69
C ASN A 43 9.93 4.93 7.15
N THR A 44 9.85 5.89 6.22
CA THR A 44 10.11 7.31 6.47
C THR A 44 8.89 8.12 6.90
N THR A 45 7.71 7.49 7.07
CA THR A 45 6.47 8.23 7.39
C THR A 45 6.44 8.73 8.84
N GLY A 46 7.32 8.21 9.70
CA GLY A 46 7.31 8.49 11.14
C GLY A 46 6.18 7.80 11.91
N LEU A 47 5.33 7.04 11.22
CA LEU A 47 4.21 6.28 11.80
C LEU A 47 4.31 4.80 11.39
N PRO A 48 3.69 3.87 12.13
CA PRO A 48 3.55 2.49 11.66
C PRO A 48 2.83 2.46 10.30
N LEU A 49 3.37 1.70 9.36
CA LEU A 49 2.73 1.46 8.07
C LEU A 49 2.19 0.04 8.01
N LYS A 50 1.11 -0.12 7.24
CA LYS A 50 0.61 -1.40 6.77
C LYS A 50 0.36 -1.27 5.28
N MET A 51 0.82 -2.24 4.51
CA MET A 51 0.65 -2.24 3.07
C MET A 51 0.44 -3.66 2.54
N VAL A 52 -0.26 -3.73 1.42
CA VAL A 52 -0.39 -4.93 0.61
C VAL A 52 0.39 -4.70 -0.67
N CYS A 53 1.32 -5.61 -0.97
CA CYS A 53 2.15 -5.55 -2.16
C CYS A 53 1.82 -6.70 -3.11
N GLU A 54 1.46 -6.38 -4.34
CA GLU A 54 1.40 -7.36 -5.43
C GLU A 54 2.79 -7.53 -6.05
N ILE A 55 3.26 -8.76 -6.14
CA ILE A 55 4.52 -9.11 -6.78
C ILE A 55 4.26 -9.43 -8.25
N ARG A 56 4.98 -8.77 -9.15
CA ARG A 56 5.02 -9.05 -10.57
C ARG A 56 6.39 -9.55 -10.97
N ALA A 57 6.44 -10.77 -11.45
CA ALA A 57 7.65 -11.41 -11.94
C ALA A 57 7.56 -11.61 -13.45
N SER A 58 8.69 -11.51 -14.16
CA SER A 58 8.73 -11.79 -15.59
C SER A 58 8.65 -13.28 -15.93
N SER A 59 8.69 -14.16 -14.93
CA SER A 59 8.59 -15.62 -15.09
C SER A 59 7.57 -16.22 -14.13
N THR A 60 7.03 -17.38 -14.49
CA THR A 60 6.14 -18.19 -13.63
C THR A 60 6.90 -19.00 -12.57
N GLN A 61 8.23 -19.08 -12.67
CA GLN A 61 9.07 -19.73 -11.67
C GLN A 61 9.00 -19.01 -10.32
N THR A 62 9.20 -19.77 -9.24
CA THR A 62 9.35 -19.22 -7.89
C THR A 62 10.63 -18.40 -7.80
N HIS A 63 10.51 -17.18 -7.29
CA HIS A 63 11.62 -16.31 -6.95
C HIS A 63 11.87 -16.36 -5.46
N TYR A 64 13.11 -16.14 -5.05
CA TYR A 64 13.45 -16.05 -3.65
C TYR A 64 13.98 -14.66 -3.34
N VAL A 65 13.50 -14.05 -2.27
CA VAL A 65 14.07 -12.82 -1.72
C VAL A 65 14.64 -13.11 -0.34
N SER A 66 15.83 -12.57 -0.08
CA SER A 66 16.38 -12.50 1.26
C SER A 66 16.06 -11.14 1.86
N ILE A 67 15.60 -11.11 3.11
CA ILE A 67 15.21 -9.90 3.83
C ILE A 67 16.04 -9.86 5.12
N SER A 68 16.82 -8.80 5.30
CA SER A 68 17.60 -8.54 6.51
C SER A 68 17.05 -7.31 7.22
N ILE A 69 16.66 -7.42 8.48
CA ILE A 69 16.10 -6.29 9.24
C ILE A 69 17.24 -5.51 9.89
N LEU A 70 17.54 -4.34 9.32
CA LEU A 70 18.63 -3.47 9.79
C LEU A 70 18.24 -2.68 11.04
N ASN A 71 16.96 -2.30 11.14
CA ASN A 71 16.43 -1.57 12.27
C ASN A 71 14.91 -1.76 12.41
N GLY A 72 14.37 -1.58 13.62
CA GLY A 72 12.93 -1.61 13.88
C GLY A 72 12.33 -3.01 14.00
N LYS A 73 11.02 -3.12 13.79
CA LYS A 73 10.22 -4.35 13.92
C LYS A 73 8.92 -4.26 13.12
N GLY A 74 8.28 -5.39 12.89
CA GLY A 74 7.04 -5.45 12.12
C GLY A 74 6.55 -6.87 11.89
N VAL A 75 5.72 -7.04 10.86
CA VAL A 75 5.15 -8.32 10.46
C VAL A 75 5.21 -8.45 8.94
N TYR A 76 5.71 -9.58 8.46
CA TYR A 76 5.77 -9.96 7.05
C TYR A 76 4.99 -11.24 6.84
N ASN A 77 3.89 -11.21 6.06
CA ASN A 77 2.98 -12.35 5.83
C ASN A 77 2.57 -13.07 7.13
N GLY A 78 2.24 -12.30 8.17
CA GLY A 78 1.86 -12.84 9.49
C GLY A 78 3.03 -13.24 10.39
N THR A 79 4.26 -13.25 9.89
CA THR A 79 5.46 -13.56 10.67
C THR A 79 6.08 -12.29 11.23
N SER A 80 6.16 -12.17 12.55
CA SER A 80 6.82 -11.03 13.19
C SER A 80 8.32 -11.02 12.95
N PHE A 81 8.90 -9.84 12.84
CA PHE A 81 10.33 -9.64 12.71
C PHE A 81 10.82 -8.46 13.55
N LYS A 82 12.11 -8.44 13.84
CA LYS A 82 12.82 -7.38 14.56
C LYS A 82 14.24 -7.23 14.02
N ARG A 83 14.89 -6.13 14.42
CA ARG A 83 16.31 -5.86 14.11
C ARG A 83 17.19 -7.08 14.34
N GLY A 84 18.05 -7.36 13.37
CA GLY A 84 18.98 -8.49 13.36
C GLY A 84 18.39 -9.76 12.76
N ASP A 85 17.06 -9.84 12.58
CA ASP A 85 16.45 -10.98 11.93
C ASP A 85 16.82 -11.04 10.45
N PHE A 86 16.96 -12.27 9.97
CA PHE A 86 17.14 -12.61 8.57
C PHE A 86 16.07 -13.63 8.18
N MET A 87 15.45 -13.45 7.03
CA MET A 87 14.47 -14.38 6.50
C MET A 87 14.59 -14.50 4.98
N THR A 88 14.15 -15.64 4.46
CA THR A 88 14.01 -15.87 3.02
C THR A 88 12.54 -16.11 2.72
N SER A 89 12.02 -15.46 1.68
CA SER A 89 10.66 -15.66 1.23
C SER A 89 10.62 -16.11 -0.22
N ALA A 90 9.80 -17.13 -0.47
CA ALA A 90 9.45 -17.57 -1.81
C ALA A 90 8.29 -16.72 -2.34
N LEU A 91 8.49 -16.12 -3.52
CA LEU A 91 7.55 -15.25 -4.19
C LEU A 91 7.18 -15.81 -5.56
N THR A 92 5.89 -15.82 -5.88
CA THR A 92 5.38 -16.16 -7.21
C THR A 92 4.77 -14.95 -7.90
N ASN A 93 4.60 -15.04 -9.21
CA ASN A 93 3.96 -13.98 -9.98
C ASN A 93 2.51 -13.77 -9.52
N LEU A 94 2.11 -12.50 -9.39
CA LEU A 94 0.82 -12.02 -8.86
C LEU A 94 0.55 -12.39 -7.40
N GLN A 95 1.56 -12.86 -6.65
CA GLN A 95 1.40 -13.11 -5.23
C GLN A 95 1.20 -11.79 -4.48
N GLN A 96 0.26 -11.79 -3.54
CA GLN A 96 0.12 -10.70 -2.58
C GLN A 96 0.93 -10.97 -1.32
N VAL A 97 1.62 -9.93 -0.86
CA VAL A 97 2.42 -9.93 0.36
C VAL A 97 1.89 -8.84 1.28
N ILE A 98 1.64 -9.18 2.54
CA ILE A 98 1.20 -8.24 3.55
C ILE A 98 2.40 -7.85 4.42
N LEU A 99 2.66 -6.56 4.51
CA LEU A 99 3.73 -6.01 5.35
C LEU A 99 3.14 -5.00 6.32
N SER A 100 3.50 -5.11 7.59
CA SER A 100 3.43 -4.00 8.54
C SER A 100 4.80 -3.73 9.12
N ALA A 101 5.10 -2.45 9.34
CA ALA A 101 6.40 -2.03 9.85
C ALA A 101 6.21 -0.82 10.76
N ASP A 102 6.83 -0.85 11.93
CA ASP A 102 6.84 0.29 12.85
C ASP A 102 7.56 1.48 12.20
N ALA A 103 7.35 2.66 12.78
CA ALA A 103 8.06 3.88 12.36
C ALA A 103 9.58 3.65 12.32
N VAL A 104 10.25 4.16 11.27
CA VAL A 104 11.72 4.11 11.12
C VAL A 104 12.29 2.68 11.00
N THR A 105 11.43 1.69 10.73
CA THR A 105 11.88 0.33 10.40
C THR A 105 12.63 0.34 9.08
N GLN A 106 13.76 -0.37 9.05
CA GLN A 106 14.64 -0.47 7.89
C GLN A 106 14.94 -1.94 7.59
N ALA A 107 14.79 -2.33 6.34
CA ALA A 107 15.12 -3.65 5.85
C ALA A 107 15.94 -3.58 4.57
N ARG A 108 16.89 -4.49 4.42
CA ARG A 108 17.59 -4.76 3.17
C ARG A 108 16.96 -5.95 2.49
N ILE A 109 16.48 -5.78 1.28
CA ILE A 109 15.90 -6.84 0.47
C ILE A 109 16.84 -7.12 -0.70
N THR A 110 17.15 -8.38 -0.93
CA THR A 110 17.90 -8.82 -2.11
C THR A 110 17.10 -9.87 -2.84
N ASN A 111 16.88 -9.67 -4.13
CA ASN A 111 16.30 -10.68 -5.00
C ASN A 111 17.37 -11.72 -5.35
N THR A 112 17.24 -12.91 -4.78
CA THR A 112 18.12 -14.06 -5.02
C THR A 112 17.56 -15.01 -6.09
N GLY A 113 16.44 -14.64 -6.72
CA GLY A 113 15.80 -15.38 -7.80
C GLY A 113 16.46 -15.16 -9.17
N PRO A 114 16.00 -15.89 -10.20
CA PRO A 114 16.62 -15.88 -11.52
C PRO A 114 16.27 -14.66 -12.40
N ALA A 115 15.27 -13.84 -12.03
CA ALA A 115 14.87 -12.67 -12.79
C ALA A 115 14.39 -11.53 -11.90
N ASN A 116 14.28 -10.33 -12.47
CA ASN A 116 13.85 -9.13 -11.75
C ASN A 116 12.41 -9.27 -11.24
N LEU A 117 12.16 -8.70 -10.08
CA LEU A 117 10.83 -8.60 -9.47
C LEU A 117 10.37 -7.14 -9.43
N LYS A 118 9.07 -6.91 -9.61
CA LYS A 118 8.42 -5.63 -9.32
C LYS A 118 7.42 -5.84 -8.20
N ALA A 119 7.46 -5.02 -7.16
CA ALA A 119 6.41 -4.94 -6.14
C ALA A 119 5.61 -3.66 -6.35
N ILE A 120 4.28 -3.78 -6.31
CA ILE A 120 3.34 -2.66 -6.33
C ILE A 120 2.60 -2.68 -5.00
N CYS A 121 2.83 -1.68 -4.16
CA CYS A 121 2.33 -1.64 -2.80
C CYS A 121 1.30 -0.52 -2.62
N GLU A 122 0.21 -0.84 -1.92
CA GLU A 122 -0.88 0.08 -1.57
C GLU A 122 -1.07 0.12 -0.05
N TYR A 123 -1.43 1.29 0.48
CA TYR A 123 -1.65 1.57 1.91
C TYR A 123 -3.13 1.64 2.28
#